data_AF-A0A9Q3W091-F1
#
_entry.id   AF-A0A9Q3W091-F1
#
_cell.length_a   1.000
_cell.length_b   1.000
_cell.length_c   1.000
_cell.angle_alpha   90.00
_cell.angle_beta   90.00
_cell.angle_gamma   90.00
#
_symmetry.space_group_name_H-M   'P 1'
#
loop_
_entity.id
_entity.type
_entity.pdbx_description
1 polymer ?
#
loop_
_entity_poly.entity_id
_entity_poly.type
_entity_poly.pdbx_seq_one_letter_code
_entity_poly.pdbx_strand_id
1 'polypeptide(L)'
;MDTSRSRGRTAKTLRSTVLAVLLTSGAITVTAPDARGDSARTETPVAVTSAVAGVIESVVRVKIPLPASFGARPAACDWLSYLRYRSSDGPQASADADRILVAQPGILEGAGAFDSVARNTVARAARQGRHIEFWALDRRSNCLEDRTGIASGDQHTAVDYYYRGEQVGGRTFAGFVGNDRLGWMAKLGIEQTVRDQYELLAAELPDQGLRKQKVLCGGHSLGGVITGYFAAADFDGDPGTTSDAGYNQCGGYFALDTTVSTTLGDLSGSVPDDTNLPDVGVGYGAVQAGLDSGVLPRSLSAPVLLNPETMTLLAIAGVGAVQDPGGEADLPAYLPADTDIEATNRFLFSKDTATFLTGSPAVKDFRLTNAAVLGALLDDNSVPLAFLRSSVGFFDGGPITDKNFPAANGSSQQPGLFGVEYKAIPAQPHGPLYTWRNYDRVGAADDPGYRSADGTPFTSAGKEVTDMGELARSLARQPLDFTEQYFPTKLVTDLELATSPQVKQLVVHPEGLTVNPTLTVLAGDGLLAGRIPAGLHPVVADGYQHLDVLTAAAVQNNGRPEPVSTNLAQFAGKPK
;
A
#
# COMPACT_ATOMS: atom_id res chain seq x y z
N MET A 1 -78.00 -12.28 29.38
CA MET A 1 -79.19 -12.58 28.56
C MET A 1 -78.84 -13.73 27.65
N ASP A 2 -79.79 -14.63 27.42
CA ASP A 2 -79.60 -15.94 26.77
C ASP A 2 -80.14 -15.95 25.33
N THR A 3 -79.97 -17.06 24.60
CA THR A 3 -80.51 -17.40 23.26
C THR A 3 -79.79 -16.76 22.05
N SER A 4 -79.63 -17.41 20.88
CA SER A 4 -79.85 -18.81 20.47
C SER A 4 -79.19 -19.14 19.10
N ARG A 5 -78.58 -20.34 19.00
CA ARG A 5 -78.68 -21.42 17.96
C ARG A 5 -79.40 -21.11 16.59
N SER A 6 -79.13 -21.72 15.42
CA SER A 6 -78.38 -22.95 15.06
C SER A 6 -78.29 -23.25 13.52
N ARG A 7 -77.15 -23.79 13.06
CA ARG A 7 -76.90 -24.90 12.06
C ARG A 7 -77.52 -24.92 10.63
N GLY A 8 -76.72 -25.41 9.67
CA GLY A 8 -77.20 -26.13 8.45
C GLY A 8 -76.28 -26.12 7.22
N ARG A 9 -75.08 -26.74 7.24
CA ARG A 9 -74.74 -28.05 6.61
C ARG A 9 -74.80 -28.18 5.05
N THR A 10 -73.60 -28.22 4.43
CA THR A 10 -73.00 -29.32 3.60
C THR A 10 -73.72 -29.88 2.35
N ALA A 11 -73.06 -30.29 1.24
CA ALA A 11 -71.62 -30.34 0.85
C ALA A 11 -71.44 -30.72 -0.65
N LYS A 12 -70.16 -30.99 -1.04
CA LYS A 12 -69.65 -31.94 -2.07
C LYS A 12 -69.38 -31.39 -3.50
N THR A 13 -68.30 -31.74 -4.24
CA THR A 13 -67.05 -32.52 -3.93
C THR A 13 -65.91 -32.26 -4.98
N LEU A 14 -64.76 -32.96 -4.84
CA LEU A 14 -63.65 -33.22 -5.81
C LEU A 14 -62.64 -32.06 -6.07
N ARG A 15 -61.33 -32.29 -6.34
CA ARG A 15 -60.43 -33.45 -6.07
C ARG A 15 -58.93 -33.11 -6.27
N SER A 16 -58.05 -33.61 -5.37
CA SER A 16 -56.60 -33.91 -5.56
C SER A 16 -55.63 -32.76 -5.97
N THR A 17 -54.31 -32.78 -5.73
CA THR A 17 -53.37 -33.78 -5.19
C THR A 17 -52.20 -33.06 -4.48
N VAL A 18 -51.62 -33.62 -3.41
CA VAL A 18 -50.31 -33.20 -2.87
C VAL A 18 -49.39 -34.42 -2.85
N LEU A 19 -48.15 -34.25 -3.30
CA LEU A 19 -47.14 -35.32 -3.34
C LEU A 19 -46.14 -35.15 -2.19
N ALA A 20 -45.85 -36.25 -1.49
CA ALA A 20 -44.80 -36.32 -0.49
C ALA A 20 -43.59 -37.09 -1.05
N VAL A 21 -42.38 -36.72 -0.63
CA VAL A 21 -41.15 -37.50 -0.87
C VAL A 21 -40.43 -37.68 0.47
N LEU A 22 -39.94 -38.91 0.71
CA LEU A 22 -39.29 -39.31 1.94
C LEU A 22 -37.84 -38.82 2.00
N LEU A 23 -37.34 -38.58 3.22
CA LEU A 23 -35.91 -38.61 3.51
C LEU A 23 -35.65 -39.70 4.56
N THR A 24 -34.87 -40.70 4.17
CA THR A 24 -34.52 -41.87 5.00
C THR A 24 -33.37 -41.57 5.94
N SER A 25 -33.50 -41.99 7.20
CA SER A 25 -32.47 -41.87 8.23
C SER A 25 -31.31 -42.84 7.96
N GLY A 26 -30.11 -42.31 7.70
CA GLY A 26 -28.87 -43.09 7.63
C GLY A 26 -27.91 -42.63 8.72
N ALA A 27 -27.71 -43.44 9.76
CA ALA A 27 -26.67 -43.19 10.75
C ALA A 27 -25.32 -43.64 10.20
N ILE A 28 -24.44 -42.68 9.91
CA ILE A 28 -23.03 -42.94 9.62
C ILE A 28 -22.22 -42.39 10.79
N THR A 29 -21.46 -43.26 11.43
CA THR A 29 -20.51 -42.89 12.47
C THR A 29 -19.38 -42.05 11.88
N VAL A 30 -19.47 -40.73 12.04
CA VAL A 30 -18.34 -39.83 11.76
C VAL A 30 -17.32 -40.04 12.87
N THR A 31 -16.25 -40.76 12.54
CA THR A 31 -14.98 -40.66 13.27
C THR A 31 -14.56 -39.20 13.27
N ALA A 32 -14.29 -38.64 14.46
CA ALA A 32 -13.88 -37.24 14.58
C ALA A 32 -12.63 -36.99 13.72
N PRO A 33 -12.65 -36.02 12.79
CA PRO A 33 -11.43 -35.50 12.20
C PRO A 33 -10.60 -34.83 13.28
N ASP A 34 -9.28 -34.92 13.19
CA ASP A 34 -8.37 -34.22 14.10
C ASP A 34 -8.64 -32.71 14.12
N ALA A 35 -8.48 -32.10 15.30
CA ALA A 35 -8.75 -30.68 15.54
C ALA A 35 -7.66 -29.74 14.97
N ARG A 36 -7.34 -29.88 13.68
CA ARG A 36 -6.77 -28.81 12.84
C ARG A 36 -7.85 -28.42 11.85
N GLY A 37 -8.62 -27.38 12.18
CA GLY A 37 -9.64 -26.87 11.27
C GLY A 37 -9.00 -26.39 9.98
N ASP A 38 -9.56 -26.79 8.83
CA ASP A 38 -9.13 -26.32 7.51
C ASP A 38 -9.07 -24.79 7.52
N SER A 39 -7.91 -24.23 7.17
CA SER A 39 -7.74 -22.78 7.04
C SER A 39 -8.65 -22.28 5.93
N ALA A 40 -9.67 -21.50 6.29
CA ALA A 40 -10.58 -20.95 5.30
C ALA A 40 -9.81 -20.01 4.38
N ARG A 41 -9.60 -20.44 3.13
CA ARG A 41 -8.91 -19.72 2.07
C ARG A 41 -9.91 -19.30 1.00
N THR A 42 -9.84 -18.04 0.57
CA THR A 42 -10.60 -17.53 -0.59
C THR A 42 -9.67 -16.84 -1.55
N GLU A 43 -9.85 -17.07 -2.85
CA GLU A 43 -9.11 -16.38 -3.92
C GLU A 43 -10.13 -15.78 -4.90
N THR A 44 -10.07 -14.46 -5.09
CA THR A 44 -11.00 -13.71 -5.94
C THR A 44 -10.22 -13.00 -7.04
N PRO A 45 -10.50 -13.24 -8.34
CA PRO A 45 -9.83 -12.54 -9.44
C PRO A 45 -10.03 -11.02 -9.37
N VAL A 46 -8.99 -10.26 -9.67
CA VAL A 46 -9.07 -8.79 -9.77
C VAL A 46 -9.33 -8.39 -11.21
N ALA A 47 -10.49 -7.78 -11.46
CA ALA A 47 -10.93 -7.36 -12.80
C ALA A 47 -10.35 -5.99 -13.17
N VAL A 48 -9.04 -5.93 -13.41
CA VAL A 48 -8.31 -4.68 -13.73
C VAL A 48 -7.51 -4.83 -15.02
N THR A 49 -7.73 -3.91 -15.96
CA THR A 49 -6.99 -3.79 -17.23
C THR A 49 -5.67 -3.06 -17.01
N SER A 50 -4.57 -3.59 -17.55
CA SER A 50 -3.24 -2.98 -17.53
C SER A 50 -2.62 -3.06 -18.93
N ALA A 51 -1.70 -2.14 -19.26
CA ALA A 51 -0.87 -2.24 -20.46
C ALA A 51 0.05 -3.47 -20.44
N VAL A 52 0.37 -3.98 -19.23
CA VAL A 52 1.19 -5.18 -19.04
C VAL A 52 0.33 -6.44 -19.21
N ALA A 53 0.32 -6.97 -20.43
CA ALA A 53 -0.37 -8.20 -20.79
C ALA A 53 0.29 -9.47 -20.20
N GLY A 54 -0.49 -10.57 -20.12
CA GLY A 54 0.00 -11.89 -19.70
C GLY A 54 0.13 -12.09 -18.19
N VAL A 55 -0.46 -11.19 -17.38
CA VAL A 55 -0.50 -11.28 -15.92
C VAL A 55 -1.95 -11.44 -15.45
N ILE A 56 -2.19 -12.44 -14.61
CA ILE A 56 -3.44 -12.64 -13.87
C ILE A 56 -3.23 -12.16 -12.44
N GLU A 57 -4.21 -11.41 -11.94
CA GLU A 57 -4.22 -10.86 -10.59
C GLU A 57 -5.41 -11.40 -9.79
N SER A 58 -5.20 -11.64 -8.49
CA SER A 58 -6.25 -12.07 -7.55
C SER A 58 -5.95 -11.59 -6.13
N VAL A 59 -7.00 -11.31 -5.35
CA VAL A 59 -6.88 -11.20 -3.89
C VAL A 59 -6.98 -12.60 -3.31
N VAL A 60 -5.97 -13.02 -2.56
CA VAL A 60 -6.05 -14.19 -1.70
C VAL A 60 -6.28 -13.73 -0.26
N ARG A 61 -7.15 -14.42 0.47
CA ARG A 61 -7.39 -14.21 1.90
C ARG A 61 -7.36 -15.55 2.62
N VAL A 62 -6.66 -15.60 3.75
CA VAL A 62 -6.51 -16.80 4.58
C VAL A 62 -6.94 -16.46 6.00
N LYS A 63 -7.85 -17.27 6.57
CA LYS A 63 -8.35 -17.05 7.94
C LYS A 63 -7.31 -17.52 8.96
N ILE A 64 -6.56 -16.57 9.49
CA ILE A 64 -5.50 -16.75 10.49
C ILE A 64 -5.84 -15.78 11.65
N PRO A 65 -6.63 -16.22 12.64
CA PRO A 65 -7.17 -15.34 13.67
C PRO A 65 -6.10 -14.93 14.69
N LEU A 66 -6.14 -13.66 15.14
CA LEU A 66 -5.25 -13.23 16.23
C LEU A 66 -5.57 -13.97 17.54
N PRO A 67 -4.58 -14.17 18.42
CA PRO A 67 -4.81 -14.69 19.77
C PRO A 67 -5.86 -13.88 20.54
N ALA A 68 -6.58 -14.53 21.46
CA ALA A 68 -7.59 -13.88 22.29
C ALA A 68 -7.02 -12.74 23.17
N SER A 69 -5.70 -12.74 23.42
CA SER A 69 -4.97 -11.69 24.15
C SER A 69 -4.97 -10.32 23.46
N PHE A 70 -5.30 -10.24 22.16
CA PHE A 70 -5.52 -8.99 21.44
C PHE A 70 -6.86 -8.33 21.76
N GLY A 71 -7.78 -9.04 22.44
CA GLY A 71 -9.09 -8.50 22.79
C GLY A 71 -10.06 -8.38 21.61
N ALA A 72 -11.08 -7.55 21.80
CA ALA A 72 -12.15 -7.34 20.83
C ALA A 72 -11.67 -6.54 19.61
N ARG A 73 -12.09 -6.98 18.41
CA ARG A 73 -11.71 -6.45 17.10
C ARG A 73 -12.75 -6.84 16.05
N PRO A 74 -12.79 -6.20 14.87
CA PRO A 74 -13.65 -6.64 13.77
C PRO A 74 -13.26 -8.04 13.26
N ALA A 75 -14.25 -8.87 12.93
CA ALA A 75 -14.02 -10.24 12.44
C ALA A 75 -13.29 -10.30 11.08
N ALA A 76 -13.23 -9.19 10.34
CA ALA A 76 -12.42 -9.07 9.13
C ALA A 76 -10.91 -9.13 9.43
N CYS A 77 -10.48 -8.70 10.62
CA CYS A 77 -9.09 -8.63 11.06
C CYS A 77 -8.51 -9.98 11.53
N ASP A 78 -9.33 -11.04 11.50
CA ASP A 78 -8.91 -12.44 11.66
C ASP A 78 -8.56 -13.11 10.31
N TRP A 79 -8.43 -12.31 9.26
CA TRP A 79 -7.97 -12.73 7.95
C TRP A 79 -6.68 -11.97 7.60
N LEU A 80 -5.74 -12.69 7.02
CA LEU A 80 -4.59 -12.11 6.34
C LEU A 80 -4.85 -12.14 4.84
N SER A 81 -4.41 -11.11 4.12
CA SER A 81 -4.68 -10.96 2.68
C SER A 81 -3.38 -10.67 1.91
N TYR A 82 -3.38 -10.96 0.62
CA TYR A 82 -2.33 -10.53 -0.29
C TYR A 82 -2.85 -10.40 -1.73
N LEU A 83 -2.24 -9.50 -2.51
CA LEU A 83 -2.43 -9.45 -3.96
C LEU A 83 -1.47 -10.43 -4.62
N ARG A 84 -2.02 -11.40 -5.34
CA ARG A 84 -1.31 -12.45 -6.06
C ARG A 84 -1.27 -12.14 -7.54
N TYR A 85 -0.08 -11.87 -8.06
CA TYR A 85 0.20 -11.69 -9.48
C TYR A 85 0.92 -12.92 -10.02
N ARG A 86 0.41 -13.52 -11.10
CA ARG A 86 1.02 -14.69 -11.76
C ARG A 86 0.93 -14.61 -13.28
N SER A 87 1.81 -15.31 -13.99
CA SER A 87 1.73 -15.42 -15.46
C SER A 87 0.43 -16.13 -15.87
N SER A 88 -0.23 -15.65 -16.93
CA SER A 88 -1.42 -16.31 -17.52
C SER A 88 -1.12 -17.74 -17.96
N ASP A 89 0.09 -17.95 -18.44
CA ASP A 89 0.60 -19.22 -18.99
C ASP A 89 1.30 -20.05 -17.91
N GLY A 90 1.39 -19.52 -16.69
CA GLY A 90 1.95 -20.18 -15.52
C GLY A 90 0.96 -21.09 -14.80
N PRO A 91 1.45 -21.91 -13.85
CA PRO A 91 0.61 -22.81 -13.09
C PRO A 91 -0.44 -22.06 -12.25
N GLN A 92 -1.53 -22.76 -11.91
CA GLN A 92 -2.58 -22.23 -11.05
C GLN A 92 -2.26 -22.39 -9.56
N ALA A 93 -1.49 -23.41 -9.17
CA ALA A 93 -1.05 -23.62 -7.79
C ALA A 93 0.33 -22.99 -7.58
N SER A 94 0.46 -22.15 -6.54
CA SER A 94 1.72 -21.46 -6.24
C SER A 94 2.86 -22.41 -5.91
N ALA A 95 2.56 -23.57 -5.34
CA ALA A 95 3.54 -24.62 -5.09
C ALA A 95 4.26 -25.09 -6.38
N ASP A 96 3.63 -24.96 -7.55
CA ASP A 96 4.19 -25.35 -8.84
C ASP A 96 4.97 -24.21 -9.54
N ALA A 97 4.81 -22.95 -9.11
CA ALA A 97 5.51 -21.79 -9.69
C ALA A 97 7.04 -21.94 -9.57
N ASP A 98 7.80 -21.31 -10.48
CA ASP A 98 9.28 -21.37 -10.46
C ASP A 98 9.86 -20.69 -9.21
N ARG A 99 9.28 -19.53 -8.84
CA ARG A 99 9.57 -18.75 -7.63
C ARG A 99 8.33 -17.97 -7.20
N ILE A 100 8.33 -17.57 -5.94
CA ILE A 100 7.32 -16.68 -5.36
C ILE A 100 8.08 -15.54 -4.68
N LEU A 101 7.90 -14.31 -5.14
CA LEU A 101 8.38 -13.12 -4.45
C LEU A 101 7.30 -12.67 -3.47
N VAL A 102 7.66 -12.43 -2.22
CA VAL A 102 6.71 -12.03 -1.16
C VAL A 102 7.19 -10.70 -0.59
N ALA A 103 6.38 -9.66 -0.79
CA ALA A 103 6.73 -8.28 -0.53
C ALA A 103 5.95 -7.69 0.67
N GLN A 104 6.67 -7.12 1.62
CA GLN A 104 6.14 -6.26 2.68
C GLN A 104 6.11 -4.80 2.24
N PRO A 105 5.02 -4.05 2.48
CA PRO A 105 4.96 -2.62 2.21
C PRO A 105 5.81 -1.74 3.14
N GLY A 106 6.08 -0.51 2.68
CA GLY A 106 6.69 0.58 3.43
C GLY A 106 5.82 1.20 4.52
N ILE A 107 6.23 2.34 5.08
CA ILE A 107 5.43 3.10 6.06
C ILE A 107 4.22 3.73 5.37
N LEU A 108 3.02 3.58 5.97
CA LEU A 108 1.74 4.07 5.43
C LEU A 108 1.41 3.56 4.02
N GLU A 109 2.02 2.46 3.58
CA GLU A 109 1.84 1.84 2.26
C GLU A 109 1.04 0.53 2.39
N GLY A 110 0.19 0.24 1.42
CA GLY A 110 -0.59 -1.00 1.32
C GLY A 110 -0.19 -1.85 0.11
N ALA A 111 -0.78 -3.05 0.02
CA ALA A 111 -0.44 -4.03 -1.02
C ALA A 111 -0.65 -3.50 -2.47
N GLY A 112 -1.60 -2.58 -2.67
CA GLY A 112 -1.93 -2.01 -3.98
C GLY A 112 -0.75 -1.32 -4.65
N ALA A 113 0.13 -0.66 -3.88
CA ALA A 113 1.27 0.10 -4.40
C ALA A 113 2.23 -0.73 -5.27
N PHE A 114 2.32 -2.05 -5.02
CA PHE A 114 3.20 -2.96 -5.75
C PHE A 114 2.72 -3.33 -7.16
N ASP A 115 1.54 -2.87 -7.60
CA ASP A 115 0.91 -3.32 -8.83
C ASP A 115 1.81 -3.26 -10.09
N SER A 116 2.45 -2.12 -10.37
CA SER A 116 3.29 -1.99 -11.57
C SER A 116 4.55 -2.87 -11.48
N VAL A 117 5.34 -2.79 -10.40
CA VAL A 117 6.53 -3.64 -10.25
C VAL A 117 6.19 -5.13 -10.24
N ALA A 118 5.07 -5.55 -9.65
CA ALA A 118 4.63 -6.94 -9.64
C ALA A 118 4.27 -7.43 -11.05
N ARG A 119 3.45 -6.67 -11.78
CA ARG A 119 3.09 -6.96 -13.17
C ARG A 119 4.30 -6.98 -14.08
N ASN A 120 5.17 -5.97 -13.99
CA ASN A 120 6.41 -5.88 -14.76
C ASN A 120 7.32 -7.09 -14.52
N THR A 121 7.50 -7.48 -13.25
CA THR A 121 8.36 -8.59 -12.83
C THR A 121 7.86 -9.92 -13.35
N VAL A 122 6.56 -10.21 -13.14
CA VAL A 122 5.91 -11.45 -13.60
C VAL A 122 5.93 -11.55 -15.14
N ALA A 123 5.51 -10.49 -15.84
CA ALA A 123 5.48 -10.48 -17.30
C ALA A 123 6.91 -10.61 -17.90
N ARG A 124 7.92 -10.01 -17.26
CA ARG A 124 9.31 -10.11 -17.70
C ARG A 124 9.88 -11.52 -17.49
N ALA A 125 9.60 -12.15 -16.35
CA ALA A 125 10.01 -13.53 -16.10
C ALA A 125 9.36 -14.49 -17.10
N ALA A 126 8.07 -14.32 -17.41
CA ALA A 126 7.36 -15.11 -18.40
C ALA A 126 8.00 -15.00 -19.80
N ARG A 127 8.40 -13.79 -20.22
CA ARG A 127 9.17 -13.57 -21.47
C ARG A 127 10.56 -14.25 -21.47
N GLN A 128 11.08 -14.65 -20.31
CA GLN A 128 12.31 -15.45 -20.18
C GLN A 128 12.05 -16.95 -19.98
N GLY A 129 10.80 -17.41 -20.16
CA GLY A 129 10.40 -18.81 -19.97
C GLY A 129 10.37 -19.25 -18.51
N ARG A 130 10.05 -18.33 -17.58
CA ARG A 130 9.87 -18.63 -16.14
C ARG A 130 8.52 -18.14 -15.65
N HIS A 131 7.77 -19.00 -14.98
CA HIS A 131 6.45 -18.69 -14.45
C HIS A 131 6.54 -18.50 -12.93
N ILE A 132 6.87 -17.26 -12.55
CA ILE A 132 6.94 -16.83 -11.14
C ILE A 132 5.63 -16.21 -10.68
N GLU A 133 5.51 -16.05 -9.37
CA GLU A 133 4.48 -15.24 -8.73
C GLU A 133 5.09 -14.07 -7.95
N PHE A 134 4.30 -13.02 -7.79
CA PHE A 134 4.57 -11.91 -6.88
C PHE A 134 3.37 -11.76 -5.94
N TRP A 135 3.63 -11.74 -4.63
CA TRP A 135 2.64 -11.60 -3.57
C TRP A 135 2.93 -10.30 -2.81
N ALA A 136 2.07 -9.29 -2.96
CA ALA A 136 2.14 -8.09 -2.14
C ALA A 136 1.27 -8.28 -0.90
N LEU A 137 1.90 -8.32 0.28
CA LEU A 137 1.23 -8.59 1.54
C LEU A 137 0.42 -7.37 2.01
N ASP A 138 -0.78 -7.64 2.51
CA ASP A 138 -1.66 -6.64 3.09
C ASP A 138 -1.55 -6.75 4.63
N ARG A 139 -1.16 -5.65 5.29
CA ARG A 139 -1.01 -5.68 6.75
C ARG A 139 -2.36 -5.81 7.42
N ARG A 140 -2.39 -6.53 8.55
CA ARG A 140 -3.63 -6.94 9.21
C ARG A 140 -4.54 -5.76 9.57
N SER A 141 -3.99 -4.58 9.82
CA SER A 141 -4.66 -3.30 10.08
C SER A 141 -5.62 -2.88 8.94
N ASN A 142 -5.27 -3.18 7.69
CA ASN A 142 -6.02 -2.80 6.49
C ASN A 142 -7.43 -3.45 6.45
N CYS A 143 -7.69 -4.45 7.31
CA CYS A 143 -9.04 -4.97 7.58
C CYS A 143 -10.07 -3.91 8.02
N LEU A 144 -9.61 -2.73 8.45
CA LEU A 144 -10.42 -1.59 8.89
C LEU A 144 -10.83 -0.67 7.73
N GLU A 145 -10.21 -0.79 6.56
CA GLU A 145 -10.35 0.15 5.44
C GLU A 145 -11.62 -0.16 4.63
N ASP A 146 -12.43 0.88 4.38
CA ASP A 146 -13.66 0.75 3.62
C ASP A 146 -13.50 1.31 2.21
N ARG A 147 -13.10 0.46 1.26
CA ARG A 147 -12.97 0.82 -0.17
C ARG A 147 -14.32 0.91 -0.92
N THR A 148 -15.48 0.80 -0.26
CA THR A 148 -16.78 0.72 -0.96
C THR A 148 -17.07 1.95 -1.84
N GLY A 149 -16.77 3.16 -1.36
CA GLY A 149 -16.94 4.39 -2.14
C GLY A 149 -16.04 4.42 -3.37
N ILE A 150 -14.74 4.12 -3.20
CA ILE A 150 -13.77 4.00 -4.31
C ILE A 150 -14.21 2.93 -5.32
N ALA A 151 -14.69 1.78 -4.84
CA ALA A 151 -15.11 0.65 -5.65
C ALA A 151 -16.39 0.88 -6.47
N SER A 152 -17.13 1.99 -6.24
CA SER A 152 -18.15 2.46 -7.18
C SER A 152 -17.55 2.78 -8.55
N GLY A 153 -16.26 3.14 -8.60
CA GLY A 153 -15.56 3.56 -9.79
C GLY A 153 -15.94 4.95 -10.28
N ASP A 154 -16.64 5.74 -9.45
CA ASP A 154 -17.10 7.10 -9.72
C ASP A 154 -16.70 8.08 -8.61
N GLN A 155 -16.16 9.23 -9.02
CA GLN A 155 -15.52 10.17 -8.09
C GLN A 155 -16.52 10.90 -7.18
N HIS A 156 -17.68 11.33 -7.72
CA HIS A 156 -18.71 12.00 -6.93
C HIS A 156 -19.38 11.01 -5.97
N THR A 157 -19.76 9.83 -6.47
CA THR A 157 -20.31 8.73 -5.67
C THR A 157 -19.38 8.34 -4.51
N ALA A 158 -18.06 8.34 -4.72
CA ALA A 158 -17.10 8.11 -3.65
C ALA A 158 -17.16 9.22 -2.58
N VAL A 159 -17.11 10.49 -2.97
CA VAL A 159 -17.24 11.63 -2.04
C VAL A 159 -18.57 11.57 -1.29
N ASP A 160 -19.67 11.27 -1.97
CA ASP A 160 -21.00 11.22 -1.36
C ASP A 160 -21.15 10.03 -0.39
N TYR A 161 -20.50 8.89 -0.66
CA TYR A 161 -20.41 7.76 0.26
C TYR A 161 -19.67 8.12 1.55
N TYR A 162 -18.46 8.68 1.45
CA TYR A 162 -17.61 8.97 2.62
C TYR A 162 -18.08 10.18 3.43
N TYR A 163 -18.60 11.23 2.77
CA TYR A 163 -18.86 12.52 3.40
C TYR A 163 -20.34 12.93 3.49
N ARG A 164 -21.23 12.33 2.68
CA ARG A 164 -22.66 12.74 2.60
C ARG A 164 -23.66 11.64 2.94
N GLY A 165 -23.18 10.43 3.28
CA GLY A 165 -24.00 9.31 3.73
C GLY A 165 -24.74 8.58 2.62
N GLU A 166 -24.29 8.70 1.36
CA GLU A 166 -24.84 7.94 0.25
C GLU A 166 -24.69 6.42 0.46
N GLN A 167 -25.62 5.65 -0.11
CA GLN A 167 -25.57 4.19 -0.08
C GLN A 167 -24.99 3.60 -1.36
N VAL A 168 -23.79 3.03 -1.26
CA VAL A 168 -23.14 2.28 -2.34
C VAL A 168 -23.25 0.79 -2.06
N GLY A 169 -23.84 0.03 -2.99
CA GLY A 169 -24.02 -1.43 -2.83
C GLY A 169 -24.87 -1.85 -1.62
N GLY A 170 -25.73 -0.96 -1.10
CA GLY A 170 -26.52 -1.18 0.12
C GLY A 170 -25.74 -1.02 1.43
N ARG A 171 -24.52 -0.48 1.37
CA ARG A 171 -23.70 -0.10 2.53
C ARG A 171 -23.75 1.42 2.70
N THR A 172 -23.59 1.90 3.94
CA THR A 172 -23.32 3.31 4.26
C THR A 172 -21.99 3.35 4.99
N PHE A 173 -21.16 4.37 4.74
CA PHE A 173 -19.89 4.52 5.44
C PHE A 173 -20.09 4.64 6.96
N ALA A 174 -19.30 3.88 7.73
CA ALA A 174 -19.41 3.82 9.19
C ALA A 174 -18.60 4.92 9.92
N GLY A 175 -18.03 5.86 9.16
CA GLY A 175 -17.06 6.84 9.64
C GLY A 175 -15.68 6.23 9.92
N PHE A 176 -14.64 7.05 9.81
CA PHE A 176 -13.26 6.65 10.11
C PHE A 176 -13.13 6.12 11.57
N VAL A 177 -12.25 5.14 11.76
CA VAL A 177 -12.08 4.44 13.04
C VAL A 177 -11.20 5.23 14.00
N GLY A 178 -11.80 5.81 15.04
CA GLY A 178 -11.10 6.52 16.12
C GLY A 178 -10.30 5.60 17.05
N ASN A 179 -9.29 6.18 17.72
CA ASN A 179 -8.31 5.46 18.56
C ASN A 179 -8.95 4.60 19.67
N ASP A 180 -10.13 4.99 20.17
CA ASP A 180 -10.91 4.27 21.17
C ASP A 180 -11.32 2.86 20.70
N ARG A 181 -11.57 2.69 19.39
CA ARG A 181 -11.92 1.40 18.75
C ARG A 181 -10.69 0.58 18.36
N LEU A 182 -9.48 1.13 18.46
CA LEU A 182 -8.23 0.50 18.01
C LEU A 182 -7.46 -0.26 19.11
N GLY A 183 -8.09 -0.56 20.26
CA GLY A 183 -7.42 -1.17 21.42
C GLY A 183 -6.58 -2.42 21.12
N TRP A 184 -7.02 -3.25 20.17
CA TRP A 184 -6.31 -4.44 19.72
C TRP A 184 -5.00 -4.14 18.95
N MET A 185 -4.90 -2.98 18.29
CA MET A 185 -3.70 -2.55 17.57
C MET A 185 -2.52 -2.19 18.49
N ALA A 186 -2.77 -1.96 19.78
CA ALA A 186 -1.72 -1.75 20.78
C ALA A 186 -0.74 -2.93 20.93
N LYS A 187 -0.99 -4.06 20.23
CA LYS A 187 -0.12 -5.24 20.19
C LYS A 187 0.33 -5.64 18.77
N LEU A 188 -0.05 -4.88 17.74
CA LEU A 188 0.44 -5.07 16.36
C LEU A 188 1.85 -4.45 16.21
N GLY A 189 2.81 -5.09 16.87
CA GLY A 189 4.22 -4.76 16.77
C GLY A 189 4.94 -5.52 15.67
N ILE A 190 6.27 -5.41 15.67
CA ILE A 190 7.12 -6.13 14.71
C ILE A 190 6.99 -7.66 14.87
N GLU A 191 6.85 -8.17 16.10
CA GLU A 191 6.63 -9.59 16.40
C GLU A 191 5.39 -10.15 15.69
N GLN A 192 4.22 -9.51 15.85
CA GLN A 192 3.00 -9.99 15.20
C GLN A 192 3.06 -9.80 13.68
N THR A 193 3.73 -8.74 13.19
CA THR A 193 3.87 -8.49 11.75
C THR A 193 4.67 -9.60 11.04
N VAL A 194 5.78 -10.06 11.64
CA VAL A 194 6.56 -11.18 11.07
C VAL A 194 5.87 -12.52 11.30
N ARG A 195 5.13 -12.70 12.40
CA ARG A 195 4.32 -13.90 12.67
C ARG A 195 3.17 -14.05 11.68
N ASP A 196 2.50 -12.96 11.33
CA ASP A 196 1.44 -12.95 10.30
C ASP A 196 2.00 -13.42 8.94
N GLN A 197 3.18 -12.95 8.54
CA GLN A 197 3.86 -13.42 7.33
C GLN A 197 4.23 -14.92 7.43
N TYR A 198 4.74 -15.39 8.57
CA TYR A 198 5.10 -16.79 8.76
C TYR A 198 3.87 -17.71 8.68
N GLU A 199 2.80 -17.38 9.40
CA GLU A 199 1.57 -18.19 9.44
C GLU A 199 0.88 -18.22 8.08
N LEU A 200 0.90 -17.12 7.33
CA LEU A 200 0.39 -17.06 5.96
C LEU A 200 1.23 -17.92 5.00
N LEU A 201 2.56 -17.83 5.06
CA LEU A 201 3.46 -18.67 4.26
C LEU A 201 3.28 -20.16 4.58
N ALA A 202 3.15 -20.52 5.86
CA ALA A 202 2.94 -21.88 6.30
C ALA A 202 1.56 -22.44 5.91
N ALA A 203 0.53 -21.59 5.81
CA ALA A 203 -0.80 -21.98 5.34
C ALA A 203 -0.86 -22.17 3.81
N GLU A 204 -0.29 -21.24 3.04
CA GLU A 204 -0.32 -21.29 1.56
C GLU A 204 0.67 -22.31 0.97
N LEU A 205 1.80 -22.55 1.65
CA LEU A 205 2.87 -23.44 1.21
C LEU A 205 3.34 -24.33 2.37
N PRO A 206 2.58 -25.37 2.78
CA PRO A 206 2.88 -26.13 4.01
C PRO A 206 4.26 -26.82 4.03
N ASP A 207 4.81 -27.19 2.88
CA ASP A 207 6.15 -27.75 2.76
C ASP A 207 7.23 -26.67 2.98
N GLN A 208 7.93 -26.78 4.11
CA GLN A 208 9.02 -25.91 4.51
C GLN A 208 10.22 -25.95 3.56
N GLY A 209 10.57 -27.13 3.03
CA GLY A 209 11.66 -27.28 2.07
C GLY A 209 11.32 -26.57 0.76
N LEU A 210 10.06 -26.63 0.34
CA LEU A 210 9.55 -25.87 -0.80
C LEU A 210 9.62 -24.36 -0.56
N ARG A 211 9.21 -23.88 0.63
CA ARG A 211 9.35 -22.46 1.02
C ARG A 211 10.81 -22.01 0.92
N LYS A 212 11.72 -22.74 1.57
CA LYS A 212 13.17 -22.51 1.52
C LYS A 212 13.74 -22.49 0.10
N GLN A 213 13.21 -23.29 -0.81
CA GLN A 213 13.71 -23.38 -2.18
C GLN A 213 13.15 -22.28 -3.10
N LYS A 214 11.87 -21.89 -2.93
CA LYS A 214 11.12 -21.11 -3.92
C LYS A 214 10.75 -19.70 -3.49
N VAL A 215 10.62 -19.43 -2.20
CA VAL A 215 10.15 -18.14 -1.70
C VAL A 215 11.32 -17.17 -1.58
N LEU A 216 11.16 -15.97 -2.12
CA LEU A 216 12.08 -14.85 -1.97
C LEU A 216 11.34 -13.76 -1.20
N CYS A 217 11.83 -13.39 -0.03
CA CYS A 217 11.14 -12.49 0.90
C CYS A 217 11.75 -11.09 0.84
N GLY A 218 10.95 -10.04 0.83
CA GLY A 218 11.47 -8.70 0.67
C GLY A 218 10.44 -7.63 0.92
N GLY A 219 10.76 -6.41 0.51
CA GLY A 219 9.82 -5.31 0.61
C GLY A 219 10.40 -3.97 0.19
N HIS A 220 9.55 -2.97 0.22
CA HIS A 220 9.88 -1.58 -0.05
C HIS A 220 10.04 -0.80 1.25
N SER A 221 11.04 0.09 1.34
CA SER A 221 11.22 0.98 2.49
C SER A 221 11.28 0.18 3.81
N LEU A 222 10.37 0.42 4.76
CA LEU A 222 10.20 -0.39 5.97
C LEU A 222 10.08 -1.91 5.72
N GLY A 223 9.54 -2.35 4.59
CA GLY A 223 9.42 -3.77 4.24
C GLY A 223 10.76 -4.53 4.18
N GLY A 224 11.86 -3.85 3.88
CA GLY A 224 13.21 -4.42 4.00
C GLY A 224 13.63 -4.67 5.46
N VAL A 225 13.25 -3.77 6.36
CA VAL A 225 13.49 -3.92 7.80
C VAL A 225 12.60 -5.01 8.40
N ILE A 226 11.32 -5.07 8.00
CA ILE A 226 10.42 -6.19 8.36
C ILE A 226 11.01 -7.52 7.86
N THR A 227 11.57 -7.54 6.64
CA THR A 227 12.25 -8.74 6.09
C THR A 227 13.48 -9.13 6.91
N GLY A 228 14.24 -8.17 7.44
CA GLY A 228 15.39 -8.46 8.31
C GLY A 228 14.97 -9.03 9.67
N TYR A 229 13.91 -8.50 10.29
CA TYR A 229 13.31 -9.11 11.48
C TYR A 229 12.76 -10.50 11.19
N PHE A 230 12.05 -10.68 10.07
CA PHE A 230 11.53 -11.98 9.65
C PHE A 230 12.69 -12.97 9.50
N ALA A 231 13.75 -12.62 8.76
CA ALA A 231 14.93 -13.45 8.54
C ALA A 231 15.61 -13.93 9.84
N ALA A 232 15.65 -13.08 10.87
CA ALA A 232 16.27 -13.40 12.15
C ALA A 232 15.30 -13.98 13.21
N ALA A 233 14.01 -14.11 12.89
CA ALA A 233 13.01 -14.60 13.82
C ALA A 233 13.04 -16.12 14.00
N ASP A 234 12.54 -16.52 15.16
CA ASP A 234 12.19 -17.87 15.57
C ASP A 234 10.68 -17.88 15.87
N PHE A 235 9.95 -18.92 15.47
CA PHE A 235 8.49 -18.92 15.47
C PHE A 235 7.85 -19.97 16.40
N ASP A 236 8.60 -21.02 16.78
CA ASP A 236 8.17 -22.05 17.74
C ASP A 236 8.69 -21.85 19.18
N GLY A 237 9.74 -21.05 19.38
CA GLY A 237 10.30 -20.68 20.68
C GLY A 237 11.50 -21.50 21.15
N ASP A 238 12.01 -22.44 20.35
CA ASP A 238 13.22 -23.22 20.64
C ASP A 238 14.32 -22.94 19.57
N PRO A 239 15.33 -22.09 19.88
CA PRO A 239 16.43 -21.79 18.96
C PRO A 239 17.30 -23.00 18.55
N GLY A 240 17.08 -24.17 19.14
CA GLY A 240 17.68 -25.44 18.73
C GLY A 240 16.98 -26.09 17.53
N THR A 241 15.69 -25.79 17.31
CA THR A 241 14.96 -26.07 16.08
C THR A 241 15.13 -24.91 15.09
N THR A 242 15.25 -25.24 13.80
CA THR A 242 15.47 -24.23 12.75
C THR A 242 14.58 -24.42 11.53
N SER A 243 13.64 -25.37 11.59
CA SER A 243 12.69 -25.62 10.49
C SER A 243 11.70 -24.47 10.32
N ASP A 244 11.36 -23.79 11.40
CA ASP A 244 10.45 -22.65 11.48
C ASP A 244 11.19 -21.31 11.40
N ALA A 245 12.44 -21.24 11.89
CA ALA A 245 13.32 -20.06 11.81
C ALA A 245 13.22 -19.34 10.45
N GLY A 246 13.13 -18.01 10.48
CA GLY A 246 12.69 -17.22 9.34
C GLY A 246 13.60 -17.28 8.12
N TYR A 247 14.92 -17.32 8.34
CA TYR A 247 15.88 -17.55 7.27
C TYR A 247 15.72 -18.90 6.57
N ASN A 248 15.05 -19.87 7.20
CA ASN A 248 14.70 -21.15 6.60
C ASN A 248 13.31 -21.16 5.93
N GLN A 249 12.55 -20.05 5.95
CA GLN A 249 11.32 -19.91 5.17
C GLN A 249 11.53 -19.28 3.79
N CYS A 250 12.68 -18.64 3.56
CA CYS A 250 13.02 -17.99 2.29
C CYS A 250 14.38 -18.45 1.76
N GLY A 251 14.51 -18.54 0.44
CA GLY A 251 15.74 -18.91 -0.28
C GLY A 251 16.62 -17.73 -0.71
N GLY A 252 16.19 -16.51 -0.41
CA GLY A 252 16.82 -15.25 -0.80
C GLY A 252 15.96 -14.06 -0.39
N TYR A 253 16.56 -12.87 -0.37
CA TYR A 253 15.88 -11.64 -0.02
C TYR A 253 15.92 -10.58 -1.11
N PHE A 254 14.99 -9.62 -1.07
CA PHE A 254 15.08 -8.41 -1.89
C PHE A 254 14.69 -7.15 -1.09
N ALA A 255 15.32 -6.04 -1.40
CA ALA A 255 15.09 -4.74 -0.78
C ALA A 255 14.93 -3.67 -1.85
N LEU A 256 13.84 -2.90 -1.78
CA LEU A 256 13.51 -1.80 -2.70
C LEU A 256 13.54 -0.46 -1.94
N ASP A 257 14.40 0.45 -2.38
CA ASP A 257 14.81 1.71 -1.69
C ASP A 257 15.04 1.55 -0.18
N THR A 258 15.72 0.47 0.20
CA THR A 258 15.97 0.06 1.59
C THR A 258 17.10 -0.97 1.65
N THR A 259 17.39 -1.49 2.85
CA THR A 259 18.27 -2.66 3.07
C THR A 259 17.53 -3.74 3.85
N VAL A 260 18.06 -4.97 3.83
CA VAL A 260 17.59 -6.04 4.73
C VAL A 260 18.34 -5.91 6.05
N SER A 261 17.69 -5.35 7.07
CA SER A 261 18.31 -5.07 8.37
C SER A 261 17.28 -5.12 9.51
N THR A 262 17.71 -5.03 10.77
CA THR A 262 16.83 -4.95 11.94
C THR A 262 16.78 -3.54 12.54
N THR A 263 17.08 -2.52 11.75
CA THR A 263 17.21 -1.11 12.19
C THR A 263 16.64 -0.13 11.18
N LEU A 264 16.04 0.96 11.67
CA LEU A 264 15.64 2.10 10.85
C LEU A 264 16.81 3.04 10.51
N GLY A 265 18.05 2.71 10.91
CA GLY A 265 19.22 3.56 10.73
C GLY A 265 19.47 4.00 9.29
N ASP A 266 19.32 3.10 8.32
CA ASP A 266 19.46 3.42 6.90
C ASP A 266 18.32 4.35 6.43
N LEU A 267 17.09 4.10 6.88
CA LEU A 267 15.88 4.90 6.62
C LEU A 267 15.78 6.18 7.48
N SER A 268 16.86 6.61 8.15
CA SER A 268 16.80 7.74 9.09
C SER A 268 16.49 9.08 8.39
N GLY A 269 15.46 9.77 8.89
CA GLY A 269 14.90 11.00 8.29
C GLY A 269 13.79 10.77 7.24
N SER A 270 13.29 9.54 7.09
CA SER A 270 12.13 9.22 6.22
C SER A 270 10.77 9.55 6.85
N VAL A 271 10.68 9.57 8.18
CA VAL A 271 9.45 9.87 8.94
C VAL A 271 9.45 11.33 9.37
N PRO A 272 8.32 12.07 9.24
CA PRO A 272 8.23 13.45 9.72
C PRO A 272 8.38 13.59 11.24
N ASP A 273 9.17 14.57 11.68
CA ASP A 273 9.35 14.97 13.09
C ASP A 273 8.04 15.43 13.77
N ASP A 274 7.01 15.78 12.99
CA ASP A 274 5.68 16.24 13.42
C ASP A 274 4.57 15.17 13.32
N THR A 275 4.94 13.91 13.10
CA THR A 275 4.02 12.78 13.32
C THR A 275 3.60 12.70 14.80
N ASN A 276 2.39 12.21 15.09
CA ASN A 276 1.98 11.92 16.48
C ASN A 276 2.67 10.66 17.05
N LEU A 277 3.94 10.42 16.71
CA LEU A 277 4.71 9.31 17.26
C LEU A 277 4.99 9.56 18.76
N PRO A 278 4.89 8.52 19.61
CA PRO A 278 5.29 8.62 21.00
C PRO A 278 6.78 8.95 21.15
N ASP A 279 7.14 9.83 22.10
CA ASP A 279 8.54 10.00 22.51
C ASP A 279 9.07 8.68 23.11
N VAL A 280 9.79 7.90 22.32
CA VAL A 280 10.39 6.63 22.73
C VAL A 280 11.47 6.80 23.82
N GLY A 281 11.92 8.02 24.11
CA GLY A 281 12.81 8.35 25.21
C GLY A 281 12.26 7.98 26.59
N VAL A 282 10.93 7.84 26.75
CA VAL A 282 10.30 7.32 27.99
C VAL A 282 10.48 5.81 28.17
N GLY A 283 10.94 5.09 27.14
CA GLY A 283 11.24 3.66 27.15
C GLY A 283 10.04 2.73 26.95
N TYR A 284 10.33 1.51 26.51
CA TYR A 284 9.34 0.51 26.05
C TYR A 284 8.14 0.31 26.98
N GLY A 285 8.36 0.18 28.29
CA GLY A 285 7.27 -0.07 29.24
C GLY A 285 6.25 1.07 29.33
N ALA A 286 6.71 2.32 29.23
CA ALA A 286 5.84 3.49 29.26
C ALA A 286 5.14 3.71 27.90
N VAL A 287 5.83 3.48 26.78
CA VAL A 287 5.21 3.48 25.44
C VAL A 287 4.11 2.41 25.34
N GLN A 288 4.39 1.17 25.75
CA GLN A 288 3.39 0.09 25.74
C GLN A 288 2.19 0.41 26.65
N ALA A 289 2.40 0.95 27.86
CA ALA A 289 1.31 1.35 28.74
C ALA A 289 0.46 2.50 28.17
N GLY A 290 1.08 3.45 27.45
CA GLY A 290 0.39 4.53 26.75
C GLY A 290 -0.45 4.02 25.57
N LEU A 291 0.05 3.03 24.83
CA LEU A 291 -0.69 2.34 23.77
C LEU A 291 -1.83 1.48 24.34
N ASP A 292 -1.59 0.69 25.38
CA ASP A 292 -2.61 -0.15 26.02
C ASP A 292 -3.76 0.70 26.56
N SER A 293 -3.45 1.80 27.26
CA SER A 293 -4.47 2.75 27.77
C SER A 293 -5.14 3.59 26.68
N GLY A 294 -4.46 3.83 25.55
CA GLY A 294 -4.95 4.69 24.46
C GLY A 294 -4.70 6.18 24.70
N VAL A 295 -3.86 6.52 25.68
CA VAL A 295 -3.29 7.87 25.83
C VAL A 295 -2.38 8.19 24.66
N LEU A 296 -1.69 7.18 24.12
CA LEU A 296 -0.98 7.27 22.84
C LEU A 296 -1.89 6.81 21.69
N PRO A 297 -1.73 7.39 20.48
CA PRO A 297 -2.44 6.91 19.30
C PRO A 297 -1.93 5.52 18.91
N ARG A 298 -2.85 4.60 18.61
CA ARG A 298 -2.54 3.21 18.21
C ARG A 298 -2.39 3.03 16.70
N SER A 299 -2.84 4.02 15.93
CA SER A 299 -2.52 4.20 14.51
C SER A 299 -1.59 5.40 14.35
N LEU A 300 -0.56 5.27 13.54
CA LEU A 300 0.26 6.38 13.09
C LEU A 300 -0.63 7.35 12.29
N SER A 301 -0.53 8.62 12.62
CA SER A 301 -1.16 9.71 11.87
C SER A 301 -0.37 11.00 12.11
N ALA A 302 -0.20 11.81 11.07
CA ALA A 302 0.14 13.22 11.20
C ALA A 302 -1.18 14.00 11.04
N PRO A 303 -1.63 14.77 12.04
CA PRO A 303 -2.85 15.57 11.93
C PRO A 303 -2.85 16.39 10.64
N VAL A 304 -4.01 16.56 10.00
CA VAL A 304 -4.18 17.33 8.75
C VAL A 304 -3.47 16.79 7.51
N LEU A 305 -2.38 16.03 7.59
CA LEU A 305 -1.62 15.58 6.41
C LEU A 305 -1.75 14.09 6.11
N LEU A 306 -1.57 13.24 7.13
CA LEU A 306 -1.50 11.79 6.98
C LEU A 306 -2.47 11.15 7.96
N ASN A 307 -3.72 10.97 7.54
CA ASN A 307 -4.74 10.28 8.31
C ASN A 307 -5.68 9.49 7.36
N PRO A 308 -6.59 8.64 7.88
CA PRO A 308 -7.50 7.84 7.05
C PRO A 308 -8.32 8.65 6.03
N GLU A 309 -8.72 9.87 6.38
CA GLU A 309 -9.51 10.76 5.54
C GLU A 309 -8.68 11.33 4.39
N THR A 310 -7.50 11.89 4.68
CA THR A 310 -6.61 12.46 3.65
C THR A 310 -6.03 11.39 2.72
N MET A 311 -5.78 10.18 3.22
CA MET A 311 -5.37 9.04 2.39
C MET A 311 -6.49 8.55 1.47
N THR A 312 -7.74 8.54 1.94
CA THR A 312 -8.90 8.23 1.09
C THR A 312 -9.02 9.19 -0.08
N LEU A 313 -8.68 10.48 0.09
CA LEU A 313 -8.67 11.47 -1.00
C LEU A 313 -7.73 11.10 -2.16
N LEU A 314 -6.58 10.47 -1.88
CA LEU A 314 -5.65 10.04 -2.93
C LEU A 314 -6.30 8.99 -3.85
N ALA A 315 -7.06 8.06 -3.27
CA ALA A 315 -7.84 7.09 -4.04
C ALA A 315 -8.99 7.75 -4.82
N ILE A 316 -9.68 8.76 -4.25
CA ILE A 316 -10.73 9.54 -4.94
C ILE A 316 -10.14 10.32 -6.13
N ALA A 317 -8.98 10.95 -5.98
CA ALA A 317 -8.25 11.59 -7.08
C ALA A 317 -7.86 10.57 -8.16
N GLY A 318 -7.39 9.40 -7.75
CA GLY A 318 -7.15 8.25 -8.62
C GLY A 318 -8.38 7.83 -9.44
N VAL A 319 -9.57 7.79 -8.86
CA VAL A 319 -10.81 7.43 -9.57
C VAL A 319 -11.06 8.37 -10.74
N GLY A 320 -10.99 9.69 -10.52
CA GLY A 320 -11.17 10.69 -11.58
C GLY A 320 -10.10 10.60 -12.66
N ALA A 321 -8.83 10.38 -12.28
CA ALA A 321 -7.74 10.21 -13.24
C ALA A 321 -7.85 8.91 -14.06
N VAL A 322 -8.49 7.85 -13.55
CA VAL A 322 -8.82 6.65 -14.34
C VAL A 322 -10.05 6.85 -15.23
N GLN A 323 -11.05 7.63 -14.79
CA GLN A 323 -12.29 7.87 -15.55
C GLN A 323 -12.08 8.82 -16.72
N ASP A 324 -11.53 10.01 -16.47
CA ASP A 324 -11.33 11.07 -17.45
C ASP A 324 -10.09 11.91 -17.09
N PRO A 325 -8.87 11.44 -17.37
CA PRO A 325 -7.63 12.13 -17.00
C PRO A 325 -7.49 13.52 -17.65
N GLY A 326 -8.11 13.74 -18.81
CA GLY A 326 -8.06 15.00 -19.56
C GLY A 326 -9.22 15.97 -19.26
N GLY A 327 -10.29 15.50 -18.63
CA GLY A 327 -11.42 16.32 -18.20
C GLY A 327 -11.03 17.32 -17.11
N GLU A 328 -11.65 18.49 -17.14
CA GLU A 328 -11.52 19.51 -16.09
C GLU A 328 -12.13 19.00 -14.78
N ALA A 329 -11.32 18.96 -13.73
CA ALA A 329 -11.67 18.40 -12.44
C ALA A 329 -12.48 19.38 -11.60
N ASP A 330 -13.62 18.92 -11.08
CA ASP A 330 -14.41 19.65 -10.08
C ASP A 330 -14.17 19.15 -8.64
N LEU A 331 -13.47 18.03 -8.44
CA LEU A 331 -13.15 17.46 -7.13
C LEU A 331 -12.70 18.51 -6.08
N PRO A 332 -11.76 19.43 -6.35
CA PRO A 332 -11.32 20.41 -5.34
C PRO A 332 -12.42 21.38 -4.89
N ALA A 333 -13.50 21.52 -5.65
CA ALA A 333 -14.69 22.27 -5.29
C ALA A 333 -15.85 21.37 -4.80
N TYR A 334 -15.83 20.06 -5.14
CA TYR A 334 -16.82 19.07 -4.70
C TYR A 334 -16.52 18.47 -3.32
N LEU A 335 -15.27 18.50 -2.85
CA LEU A 335 -14.92 18.06 -1.49
C LEU A 335 -15.57 18.94 -0.41
N PRO A 336 -15.87 18.40 0.79
CA PRO A 336 -16.34 19.20 1.90
C PRO A 336 -15.28 20.21 2.37
N ALA A 337 -15.76 21.31 2.95
CA ALA A 337 -14.92 22.36 3.53
C ALA A 337 -14.77 22.12 5.04
N ASP A 338 -13.98 21.11 5.40
CA ASP A 338 -13.55 20.84 6.77
C ASP A 338 -12.08 21.23 7.00
N THR A 339 -11.65 21.19 8.26
CA THR A 339 -10.30 21.64 8.67
C THR A 339 -9.19 20.78 8.12
N ASP A 340 -9.39 19.46 8.04
CA ASP A 340 -8.35 18.54 7.61
C ASP A 340 -8.15 18.72 6.10
N ILE A 341 -9.20 18.57 5.29
CA ILE A 341 -9.14 18.76 3.84
C ILE A 341 -8.62 20.14 3.45
N GLU A 342 -9.09 21.22 4.08
CA GLU A 342 -8.59 22.56 3.75
C GLU A 342 -7.11 22.72 4.06
N ALA A 343 -6.63 22.22 5.21
CA ALA A 343 -5.25 22.41 5.61
C ALA A 343 -4.29 21.40 4.92
N THR A 344 -4.75 20.19 4.53
CA THR A 344 -4.02 19.32 3.59
C THR A 344 -3.81 20.05 2.27
N ASN A 345 -4.88 20.59 1.67
CA ASN A 345 -4.82 21.28 0.38
C ASN A 345 -3.95 22.53 0.45
N ARG A 346 -3.98 23.31 1.54
CA ARG A 346 -3.06 24.44 1.72
C ARG A 346 -1.62 23.98 1.82
N PHE A 347 -1.31 22.93 2.56
CA PHE A 347 0.06 22.44 2.70
C PHE A 347 0.60 21.87 1.37
N LEU A 348 -0.19 21.05 0.69
CA LEU A 348 0.18 20.41 -0.56
C LEU A 348 0.10 21.33 -1.79
N PHE A 349 -0.64 22.45 -1.75
CA PHE A 349 -0.89 23.31 -2.92
C PHE A 349 -0.72 24.83 -2.66
N SER A 350 0.18 25.23 -1.74
CA SER A 350 0.60 26.63 -1.62
C SER A 350 1.90 26.91 -2.38
N LYS A 351 1.99 28.05 -3.08
CA LYS A 351 3.24 28.46 -3.75
C LYS A 351 4.29 29.04 -2.80
N ASP A 352 3.88 29.55 -1.64
CA ASP A 352 4.74 30.18 -0.64
C ASP A 352 4.03 30.27 0.72
N THR A 353 4.77 30.66 1.77
CA THR A 353 4.25 30.83 3.12
C THR A 353 3.10 31.83 3.21
N ALA A 354 3.07 32.86 2.35
CA ALA A 354 1.98 33.84 2.36
C ALA A 354 0.66 33.21 1.84
N THR A 355 0.75 32.42 0.78
CA THR A 355 -0.36 31.62 0.22
C THR A 355 -0.86 30.61 1.25
N PHE A 356 0.04 29.92 1.95
CA PHE A 356 -0.31 28.97 3.01
C PHE A 356 -1.06 29.62 4.17
N LEU A 357 -0.56 30.77 4.68
CA LEU A 357 -1.16 31.49 5.80
C LEU A 357 -2.51 32.15 5.45
N THR A 358 -2.67 32.63 4.21
CA THR A 358 -3.93 33.24 3.76
C THR A 358 -4.95 32.22 3.27
N GLY A 359 -4.50 31.03 2.85
CA GLY A 359 -5.32 30.04 2.15
C GLY A 359 -5.74 30.47 0.74
N SER A 360 -5.07 31.45 0.12
CA SER A 360 -5.47 32.03 -1.16
C SER A 360 -4.25 32.42 -2.02
N PRO A 361 -4.19 32.06 -3.32
CA PRO A 361 -5.15 31.20 -4.03
C PRO A 361 -5.13 29.76 -3.50
N ALA A 362 -6.29 29.11 -3.47
CA ALA A 362 -6.46 27.71 -3.14
C ALA A 362 -6.47 26.85 -4.42
N VAL A 363 -6.33 25.52 -4.28
CA VAL A 363 -6.37 24.57 -5.41
C VAL A 363 -7.61 24.74 -6.31
N LYS A 364 -8.80 25.00 -5.71
CA LYS A 364 -10.07 25.25 -6.41
C LYS A 364 -10.12 26.55 -7.23
N ASP A 365 -9.17 27.46 -7.03
CA ASP A 365 -9.06 28.69 -7.82
C ASP A 365 -8.37 28.43 -9.17
N PHE A 366 -7.74 27.26 -9.34
CA PHE A 366 -7.09 26.84 -10.59
C PHE A 366 -7.97 25.84 -11.35
N ARG A 367 -7.97 25.98 -12.68
CA ARG A 367 -8.62 25.02 -13.58
C ARG A 367 -7.62 23.92 -13.88
N LEU A 368 -7.82 22.74 -13.29
CA LEU A 368 -6.93 21.58 -13.41
C LEU A 368 -7.66 20.43 -14.12
N THR A 369 -6.94 19.59 -14.85
CA THR A 369 -7.49 18.28 -15.27
C THR A 369 -7.41 17.25 -14.14
N ASN A 370 -8.17 16.15 -14.21
CA ASN A 370 -8.09 15.09 -13.18
C ASN A 370 -6.67 14.51 -13.05
N ALA A 371 -5.94 14.33 -14.16
CA ALA A 371 -4.54 13.93 -14.12
C ALA A 371 -3.65 15.01 -13.45
N ALA A 372 -3.95 16.30 -13.65
CA ALA A 372 -3.21 17.38 -13.00
C ALA A 372 -3.52 17.52 -11.50
N VAL A 373 -4.73 17.16 -11.06
CA VAL A 373 -5.06 17.03 -9.62
C VAL A 373 -4.26 15.88 -9.00
N LEU A 374 -4.22 14.71 -9.65
CA LEU A 374 -3.47 13.57 -9.12
C LEU A 374 -1.95 13.82 -9.13
N GLY A 375 -1.40 14.34 -10.24
CA GLY A 375 0.00 14.76 -10.33
C GLY A 375 0.36 15.79 -9.25
N ALA A 376 -0.50 16.79 -9.01
CA ALA A 376 -0.27 17.76 -7.95
C ALA A 376 -0.08 17.15 -6.54
N LEU A 377 -0.67 15.98 -6.28
CA LEU A 377 -0.67 15.30 -4.98
C LEU A 377 0.51 14.34 -4.77
N LEU A 378 1.12 13.80 -5.82
CA LEU A 378 2.12 12.70 -5.74
C LEU A 378 3.40 12.93 -6.55
N ASP A 379 3.39 13.83 -7.53
CA ASP A 379 4.53 14.11 -8.41
C ASP A 379 5.72 14.71 -7.65
N ASP A 380 6.95 14.32 -7.95
CA ASP A 380 8.13 14.81 -7.24
C ASP A 380 8.47 16.27 -7.47
N ASN A 381 8.00 16.87 -8.57
CA ASN A 381 8.06 18.31 -8.76
C ASN A 381 6.84 19.07 -8.23
N SER A 382 5.81 18.39 -7.71
CA SER A 382 4.72 19.05 -6.96
C SER A 382 4.76 18.76 -5.46
N VAL A 383 4.68 17.49 -5.04
CA VAL A 383 4.42 17.12 -3.65
C VAL A 383 5.61 17.47 -2.75
N PRO A 384 5.41 18.25 -1.67
CA PRO A 384 6.51 18.66 -0.81
C PRO A 384 7.08 17.53 0.06
N LEU A 385 6.46 16.34 0.10
CA LEU A 385 6.83 15.23 0.98
C LEU A 385 7.53 14.11 0.19
N ALA A 386 8.80 13.84 0.49
CA ALA A 386 9.65 12.96 -0.31
C ALA A 386 9.23 11.48 -0.30
N PHE A 387 8.59 11.00 0.77
CA PHE A 387 8.10 9.63 0.87
C PHE A 387 6.81 9.39 0.06
N LEU A 388 6.11 10.43 -0.40
CA LEU A 388 4.93 10.32 -1.26
C LEU A 388 5.25 10.40 -2.76
N ARG A 389 6.54 10.47 -3.14
CA ARG A 389 6.96 10.84 -4.49
C ARG A 389 6.98 9.69 -5.46
N SER A 390 6.33 9.92 -6.59
CA SER A 390 6.53 9.17 -7.83
C SER A 390 6.63 10.16 -8.99
N SER A 391 7.63 10.00 -9.86
CA SER A 391 7.88 10.89 -11.00
C SER A 391 6.97 10.53 -12.17
N VAL A 392 5.85 11.23 -12.27
CA VAL A 392 4.68 10.89 -13.11
C VAL A 392 4.50 11.83 -14.30
N GLY A 393 5.43 12.75 -14.52
CA GLY A 393 5.43 13.71 -15.61
C GLY A 393 5.54 15.16 -15.12
N PHE A 394 4.74 16.07 -15.67
CA PHE A 394 4.78 17.48 -15.27
C PHE A 394 3.50 18.25 -15.59
N PHE A 395 3.30 19.41 -14.97
CA PHE A 395 2.24 20.35 -15.35
C PHE A 395 2.45 20.92 -16.77
N ASP A 396 1.37 21.10 -17.53
CA ASP A 396 1.38 21.73 -18.86
C ASP A 396 0.11 22.57 -19.07
N GLY A 397 -0.07 23.18 -20.26
CA GLY A 397 -1.27 23.91 -20.66
C GLY A 397 -1.30 25.39 -20.23
N GLY A 398 -0.36 25.84 -19.41
CA GLY A 398 -0.29 27.23 -18.95
C GLY A 398 1.05 27.63 -18.33
N PRO A 399 1.19 28.89 -17.87
CA PRO A 399 2.40 29.36 -17.20
C PRO A 399 2.58 28.71 -15.83
N ILE A 400 3.79 28.20 -15.57
CA ILE A 400 4.22 27.54 -14.32
C ILE A 400 5.20 28.45 -13.57
N THR A 401 5.25 28.34 -12.24
CA THR A 401 6.15 29.12 -11.38
C THR A 401 6.69 28.28 -10.22
N ASP A 402 7.74 28.78 -9.56
CA ASP A 402 8.33 28.15 -8.37
C ASP A 402 7.34 28.04 -7.21
N LYS A 403 7.33 26.85 -6.60
CA LYS A 403 6.60 26.52 -5.37
C LYS A 403 7.58 26.47 -4.22
N ASN A 404 7.69 27.58 -3.49
CA ASN A 404 8.64 27.80 -2.40
C ASN A 404 8.04 27.52 -1.00
N PHE A 405 7.12 26.56 -0.90
CA PHE A 405 6.54 26.09 0.36
C PHE A 405 6.50 24.55 0.38
N PRO A 406 6.84 23.90 1.52
CA PRO A 406 7.29 24.47 2.79
C PRO A 406 8.74 24.95 2.79
N ALA A 407 9.51 24.63 1.74
CA ALA A 407 10.89 25.08 1.55
C ALA A 407 11.07 25.76 0.19
N ALA A 408 12.02 26.70 0.11
CA ALA A 408 12.34 27.41 -1.12
C ALA A 408 13.26 26.59 -2.03
N ASN A 409 13.00 26.63 -3.33
CA ASN A 409 13.82 26.01 -4.37
C ASN A 409 15.28 26.47 -4.26
N GLY A 410 16.22 25.54 -4.47
CA GLY A 410 17.66 25.81 -4.40
C GLY A 410 18.23 26.14 -3.01
N SER A 411 17.42 26.12 -1.94
CA SER A 411 17.95 26.40 -0.59
C SER A 411 18.83 25.25 -0.06
N SER A 412 19.96 25.58 0.54
CA SER A 412 20.91 24.59 1.11
C SER A 412 20.50 24.03 2.47
N GLN A 413 19.31 24.39 2.97
CA GLN A 413 18.80 24.03 4.30
C GLN A 413 17.49 23.22 4.24
N GLN A 414 17.15 22.61 3.10
CA GLN A 414 15.96 21.76 3.02
C GLN A 414 16.11 20.50 3.91
N PRO A 415 15.16 20.22 4.82
CA PRO A 415 15.06 18.90 5.46
C PRO A 415 14.96 17.79 4.42
N GLY A 416 15.65 16.67 4.65
CA GLY A 416 15.64 15.53 3.71
C GLY A 416 14.25 14.96 3.44
N LEU A 417 13.32 15.11 4.38
CA LEU A 417 11.90 14.81 4.23
C LEU A 417 11.22 15.56 3.07
N PHE A 418 11.74 16.73 2.68
CA PHE A 418 11.25 17.48 1.52
C PHE A 418 12.03 17.19 0.22
N GLY A 419 13.03 16.30 0.28
CA GLY A 419 13.91 15.91 -0.83
C GLY A 419 14.61 17.10 -1.49
N VAL A 420 15.00 16.96 -2.77
CA VAL A 420 15.87 17.94 -3.45
C VAL A 420 15.32 18.52 -4.75
N GLU A 421 14.33 17.88 -5.38
CA GLU A 421 13.79 18.35 -6.67
C GLU A 421 13.12 19.72 -6.56
N TYR A 422 13.28 20.55 -7.59
CA TYR A 422 12.66 21.87 -7.63
C TYR A 422 11.15 21.74 -7.77
N LYS A 423 10.41 22.48 -6.94
CA LYS A 423 8.96 22.40 -6.86
C LYS A 423 8.29 23.45 -7.73
N ALA A 424 7.22 23.06 -8.40
CA ALA A 424 6.48 23.83 -9.39
C ALA A 424 4.98 23.89 -9.05
N ILE A 425 4.32 24.94 -9.53
CA ILE A 425 2.87 25.12 -9.40
C ILE A 425 2.32 25.98 -10.56
N PRO A 426 1.08 25.77 -11.01
CA PRO A 426 0.34 26.71 -11.83
C PRO A 426 0.45 28.17 -11.35
N ALA A 427 0.81 29.10 -12.25
CA ALA A 427 1.08 30.49 -11.90
C ALA A 427 -0.14 31.42 -11.94
N GLN A 428 -1.25 31.01 -12.58
CA GLN A 428 -2.41 31.86 -12.86
C GLN A 428 -3.71 31.26 -12.27
N PRO A 429 -4.15 31.68 -11.08
CA PRO A 429 -5.50 31.38 -10.61
C PRO A 429 -6.53 31.98 -11.58
N HIS A 430 -7.61 31.25 -11.81
CA HIS A 430 -8.65 31.53 -12.81
C HIS A 430 -8.12 31.68 -14.27
N GLY A 431 -6.93 31.12 -14.55
CA GLY A 431 -6.26 31.18 -15.85
C GLY A 431 -6.68 30.07 -16.84
N PRO A 432 -5.73 29.53 -17.64
CA PRO A 432 -6.01 28.43 -18.56
C PRO A 432 -6.36 27.13 -17.82
N LEU A 433 -6.85 26.13 -18.55
CA LEU A 433 -6.93 24.76 -18.06
C LEU A 433 -5.51 24.17 -18.04
N TYR A 434 -4.99 23.89 -16.86
CA TYR A 434 -3.72 23.21 -16.65
C TYR A 434 -3.90 21.70 -16.80
N THR A 435 -3.10 21.12 -17.68
CA THR A 435 -3.10 19.69 -18.02
C THR A 435 -1.92 18.99 -17.36
N TRP A 436 -1.89 17.66 -17.44
CA TRP A 436 -0.71 16.88 -17.08
C TRP A 436 -0.03 16.30 -18.33
N ARG A 437 1.28 16.49 -18.44
CA ARG A 437 2.15 15.84 -19.42
C ARG A 437 2.68 14.57 -18.80
N ASN A 438 2.24 13.40 -19.28
CA ASN A 438 2.67 12.08 -18.78
C ASN A 438 4.19 11.87 -18.90
N TYR A 439 4.76 10.94 -18.14
CA TYR A 439 6.21 10.70 -18.11
C TYR A 439 6.83 10.51 -19.50
N ASP A 440 6.19 9.73 -20.39
CA ASP A 440 6.64 9.39 -21.75
C ASP A 440 6.58 10.58 -22.75
N ARG A 441 6.08 11.73 -22.29
CA ARG A 441 5.95 12.98 -23.05
C ARG A 441 6.92 14.06 -22.57
N VAL A 442 7.66 13.84 -21.48
CA VAL A 442 8.70 14.76 -20.99
C VAL A 442 9.97 14.57 -21.80
N GLY A 443 10.61 15.67 -22.19
CA GLY A 443 11.71 15.71 -23.17
C GLY A 443 11.30 15.44 -24.62
N ALA A 444 10.01 15.33 -24.92
CA ALA A 444 9.51 15.24 -26.30
C ALA A 444 9.76 16.54 -27.08
N ALA A 445 9.68 16.50 -28.42
CA ALA A 445 9.96 17.65 -29.27
C ALA A 445 8.98 18.84 -29.08
N ASP A 446 7.84 18.60 -28.44
CA ASP A 446 6.81 19.56 -28.06
C ASP A 446 6.83 19.93 -26.57
N ASP A 447 7.80 19.45 -25.79
CA ASP A 447 7.96 19.82 -24.38
C ASP A 447 8.38 21.30 -24.24
N PRO A 448 7.64 22.14 -23.51
CA PRO A 448 8.02 23.54 -23.26
C PRO A 448 9.36 23.72 -22.52
N GLY A 449 9.85 22.70 -21.82
CA GLY A 449 11.12 22.74 -21.09
C GLY A 449 11.10 23.72 -19.92
N TYR A 450 10.03 23.69 -19.12
CA TYR A 450 9.78 24.62 -18.01
C TYR A 450 10.95 24.70 -17.01
N ARG A 451 11.20 25.92 -16.53
CA ARG A 451 12.32 26.28 -15.64
C ARG A 451 11.88 27.15 -14.49
N SER A 452 12.57 27.02 -13.37
CA SER A 452 12.50 27.91 -12.21
C SER A 452 13.03 29.31 -12.53
N ALA A 453 12.80 30.25 -11.60
CA ALA A 453 13.27 31.62 -11.68
C ALA A 453 14.80 31.78 -11.79
N ASP A 454 15.58 30.79 -11.36
CA ASP A 454 17.05 30.77 -11.51
C ASP A 454 17.53 30.09 -12.81
N GLY A 455 16.61 29.57 -13.63
CA GLY A 455 16.89 28.93 -14.90
C GLY A 455 17.10 27.41 -14.84
N THR A 456 17.04 26.80 -13.66
CA THR A 456 17.12 25.34 -13.48
C THR A 456 15.90 24.66 -14.14
N PRO A 457 16.05 23.60 -14.95
CA PRO A 457 14.91 22.80 -15.39
C PRO A 457 14.22 22.18 -14.18
N PHE A 458 12.88 22.16 -14.15
CA PHE A 458 12.18 21.46 -13.07
C PHE A 458 12.42 19.94 -13.16
N THR A 459 12.31 19.37 -14.35
CA THR A 459 12.53 17.93 -14.59
C THR A 459 13.23 17.63 -15.92
N SER A 460 13.42 16.35 -16.22
CA SER A 460 13.91 15.81 -17.49
C SER A 460 13.36 14.40 -17.74
N ALA A 461 13.38 13.95 -19.00
CA ALA A 461 12.93 12.61 -19.40
C ALA A 461 13.63 11.43 -18.69
N GLY A 462 14.76 11.67 -18.01
CA GLY A 462 15.47 10.66 -17.22
C GLY A 462 15.00 10.55 -15.76
N LYS A 463 14.20 11.51 -15.29
CA LYS A 463 13.59 11.51 -13.94
C LYS A 463 12.14 11.04 -13.99
N GLU A 464 11.42 11.39 -15.06
CA GLU A 464 10.04 10.92 -15.25
C GLU A 464 9.97 9.47 -15.71
N VAL A 465 9.40 8.60 -14.88
CA VAL A 465 9.52 7.13 -15.02
C VAL A 465 8.21 6.36 -14.78
N THR A 466 7.19 6.99 -14.22
CA THR A 466 5.91 6.37 -13.84
C THR A 466 4.76 6.82 -14.73
N ASP A 467 3.94 5.89 -15.22
CA ASP A 467 2.75 6.22 -16.00
C ASP A 467 1.61 6.70 -15.09
N MET A 468 1.05 7.87 -15.40
CA MET A 468 -0.07 8.47 -14.66
C MET A 468 -1.30 7.55 -14.63
N GLY A 469 -1.58 6.82 -15.71
CA GLY A 469 -2.68 5.87 -15.79
C GLY A 469 -2.42 4.60 -14.97
N GLU A 470 -1.18 4.11 -14.92
CA GLU A 470 -0.79 3.02 -14.03
C GLU A 470 -0.86 3.41 -12.55
N LEU A 471 -0.37 4.59 -12.16
CA LEU A 471 -0.49 5.08 -10.78
C LEU A 471 -1.95 5.30 -10.37
N ALA A 472 -2.75 5.97 -11.20
CA ALA A 472 -4.17 6.20 -10.93
C ALA A 472 -4.93 4.89 -10.75
N ARG A 473 -4.61 3.87 -11.57
CA ARG A 473 -5.14 2.51 -11.47
C ARG A 473 -4.70 1.81 -10.19
N SER A 474 -3.44 1.96 -9.79
CA SER A 474 -2.89 1.42 -8.54
C SER A 474 -3.63 1.97 -7.31
N LEU A 475 -3.92 3.27 -7.28
CA LEU A 475 -4.71 3.92 -6.23
C LEU A 475 -6.19 3.48 -6.21
N ALA A 476 -6.85 3.50 -7.37
CA ALA A 476 -8.32 3.50 -7.46
C ALA A 476 -8.96 2.16 -7.84
N ARG A 477 -8.22 1.25 -8.49
CA ARG A 477 -8.78 -0.01 -9.02
C ARG A 477 -8.33 -1.25 -8.26
N GLN A 478 -7.29 -1.11 -7.43
CA GLN A 478 -6.85 -2.17 -6.54
C GLN A 478 -7.88 -2.45 -5.44
N PRO A 479 -8.16 -3.72 -5.08
CA PRO A 479 -9.11 -4.09 -4.03
C PRO A 479 -8.49 -4.14 -2.62
N LEU A 480 -7.16 -4.07 -2.52
CA LEU A 480 -6.40 -3.77 -1.30
C LEU A 480 -5.73 -2.41 -1.50
N ASP A 481 -5.52 -1.66 -0.43
CA ASP A 481 -5.21 -0.24 -0.49
C ASP A 481 -3.78 0.06 -0.99
N PHE A 482 -3.58 1.23 -1.59
CA PHE A 482 -2.26 1.75 -1.99
C PHE A 482 -1.54 2.36 -0.78
N THR A 483 -2.28 3.08 0.06
CA THR A 483 -1.87 3.61 1.36
C THR A 483 -2.51 2.81 2.48
N GLU A 484 -1.79 2.51 3.55
CA GLU A 484 -2.38 1.97 4.79
C GLU A 484 -2.88 3.12 5.68
N GLN A 485 -4.19 3.25 5.80
CA GLN A 485 -4.87 4.25 6.63
C GLN A 485 -4.67 4.00 8.13
N TYR A 486 -4.56 2.73 8.52
CA TYR A 486 -4.51 2.31 9.93
C TYR A 486 -3.16 1.72 10.32
N PHE A 487 -2.07 2.36 9.93
CA PHE A 487 -0.71 1.89 10.18
C PHE A 487 -0.43 1.74 11.69
N PRO A 488 -0.03 0.58 12.23
CA PRO A 488 0.14 0.40 13.67
C PRO A 488 1.28 1.24 14.26
N THR A 489 0.98 2.14 15.21
CA THR A 489 2.00 2.92 15.92
C THR A 489 3.04 2.02 16.58
N LYS A 490 2.59 0.87 17.12
CA LYS A 490 3.48 -0.08 17.80
C LYS A 490 4.60 -0.57 16.88
N LEU A 491 4.32 -0.80 15.60
CA LEU A 491 5.31 -1.28 14.64
C LEU A 491 6.49 -0.31 14.52
N VAL A 492 6.23 1.01 14.41
CA VAL A 492 7.33 2.01 14.38
C VAL A 492 8.02 2.10 15.74
N THR A 493 7.28 2.19 16.85
CA THR A 493 7.91 2.35 18.17
C THR A 493 8.74 1.14 18.60
N ASP A 494 8.38 -0.08 18.18
CA ASP A 494 9.21 -1.28 18.42
C ASP A 494 10.55 -1.17 17.67
N LEU A 495 10.55 -0.62 16.45
CA LEU A 495 11.74 -0.47 15.62
C LEU A 495 12.66 0.67 16.09
N GLU A 496 12.10 1.77 16.57
CA GLU A 496 12.85 2.83 17.25
C GLU A 496 13.45 2.32 18.58
N LEU A 497 12.70 1.44 19.27
CA LEU A 497 13.13 0.73 20.47
C LEU A 497 13.82 -0.62 20.16
N ALA A 498 14.40 -0.80 18.97
CA ALA A 498 15.10 -2.04 18.57
C ALA A 498 16.24 -2.45 19.52
N THR A 499 16.76 -1.51 20.32
CA THR A 499 17.80 -1.79 21.32
C THR A 499 17.25 -2.24 22.69
N SER A 500 15.94 -2.18 22.91
CA SER A 500 15.28 -2.65 24.13
C SER A 500 15.31 -4.19 24.24
N PRO A 501 15.33 -4.77 25.46
CA PRO A 501 15.29 -6.22 25.63
C PRO A 501 14.09 -6.90 24.94
N GLN A 502 12.92 -6.23 24.97
CA GLN A 502 11.66 -6.74 24.44
C GLN A 502 11.64 -6.89 22.92
N VAL A 503 12.46 -6.11 22.19
CA VAL A 503 12.58 -6.18 20.74
C VAL A 503 13.83 -6.95 20.33
N LYS A 504 14.94 -6.82 21.08
CA LYS A 504 16.17 -7.62 20.86
C LYS A 504 15.93 -9.13 20.92
N GLN A 505 15.05 -9.59 21.81
CA GLN A 505 14.72 -11.02 21.94
C GLN A 505 14.07 -11.62 20.67
N LEU A 506 13.57 -10.78 19.74
CA LEU A 506 12.99 -11.22 18.46
C LEU A 506 14.06 -11.54 17.41
N VAL A 507 15.31 -11.13 17.64
CA VAL A 507 16.46 -11.38 16.76
C VAL A 507 17.21 -12.61 17.29
N VAL A 508 16.61 -13.78 17.11
CA VAL A 508 17.13 -15.07 17.62
C VAL A 508 18.28 -15.59 16.74
N HIS A 509 18.15 -15.42 15.42
CA HIS A 509 19.09 -15.88 14.40
C HIS A 509 19.71 -14.70 13.62
N PRO A 510 20.62 -13.90 14.22
CA PRO A 510 21.22 -12.74 13.56
C PRO A 510 21.97 -13.08 12.26
N GLU A 511 22.49 -14.30 12.12
CA GLU A 511 23.06 -14.85 10.87
C GLU A 511 22.04 -14.98 9.73
N GLY A 512 20.74 -15.03 10.07
CA GLY A 512 19.64 -15.10 9.10
C GLY A 512 19.62 -13.94 8.11
N LEU A 513 20.19 -12.79 8.49
CA LEU A 513 20.36 -11.61 7.64
C LEU A 513 21.33 -11.81 6.47
N THR A 514 22.30 -12.74 6.57
CA THR A 514 23.39 -12.89 5.60
C THR A 514 23.55 -14.31 5.04
N VAL A 515 22.85 -15.30 5.60
CA VAL A 515 22.90 -16.71 5.16
C VAL A 515 22.29 -16.95 3.77
N ASN A 516 21.43 -16.04 3.29
CA ASN A 516 20.74 -16.13 2.00
C ASN A 516 21.19 -14.99 1.06
N PRO A 517 21.19 -15.20 -0.28
CA PRO A 517 21.52 -14.15 -1.25
C PRO A 517 20.48 -13.02 -1.19
N THR A 518 20.92 -11.78 -1.40
CA THR A 518 20.08 -10.58 -1.30
C THR A 518 20.25 -9.68 -2.52
N LEU A 519 19.16 -9.34 -3.19
CA LEU A 519 19.12 -8.23 -4.15
C LEU A 519 18.80 -6.93 -3.39
N THR A 520 19.56 -5.87 -3.62
CA THR A 520 19.18 -4.51 -3.19
C THR A 520 19.06 -3.61 -4.40
N VAL A 521 17.94 -2.90 -4.50
CA VAL A 521 17.69 -1.87 -5.52
C VAL A 521 17.39 -0.56 -4.79
N LEU A 522 18.14 0.49 -5.08
CA LEU A 522 17.97 1.82 -4.48
C LEU A 522 17.48 2.81 -5.52
N ALA A 523 16.64 3.75 -5.09
CA ALA A 523 16.24 4.89 -5.90
C ALA A 523 17.43 5.85 -6.04
N GLY A 524 17.72 6.31 -7.26
CA GLY A 524 18.88 7.18 -7.53
C GLY A 524 18.77 8.55 -6.87
N ASP A 525 17.55 9.09 -6.85
CA ASP A 525 17.23 10.43 -6.33
C ASP A 525 16.26 10.36 -5.11
N GLY A 526 15.91 9.15 -4.64
CA GLY A 526 15.02 8.89 -3.50
C GLY A 526 15.66 9.07 -2.11
N LEU A 527 15.02 8.53 -1.07
CA LEU A 527 15.38 8.82 0.33
C LEU A 527 16.78 8.33 0.73
N LEU A 528 17.28 7.29 0.06
CA LEU A 528 18.61 6.71 0.29
C LEU A 528 19.67 7.17 -0.72
N ALA A 529 19.35 8.15 -1.57
CA ALA A 529 20.27 8.71 -2.57
C ALA A 529 21.60 9.13 -1.93
N GLY A 530 22.71 8.58 -2.46
CA GLY A 530 24.07 8.84 -1.96
C GLY A 530 24.41 8.23 -0.59
N ARG A 531 23.50 7.51 0.08
CA ARG A 531 23.70 6.92 1.42
C ARG A 531 24.01 5.42 1.40
N ILE A 532 24.71 4.94 0.36
CA ILE A 532 25.00 3.50 0.17
C ILE A 532 25.98 3.01 1.26
N PRO A 533 25.61 2.00 2.08
CA PRO A 533 26.51 1.42 3.08
C PRO A 533 27.80 0.85 2.48
N ALA A 534 28.92 1.01 3.18
CA ALA A 534 30.22 0.54 2.71
C ALA A 534 30.25 -0.99 2.53
N GLY A 535 30.57 -1.44 1.32
CA GLY A 535 30.58 -2.87 0.96
C GLY A 535 29.24 -3.39 0.42
N LEU A 536 28.17 -2.59 0.43
CA LEU A 536 26.96 -2.89 -0.33
C LEU A 536 27.17 -2.52 -1.80
N HIS A 537 26.71 -3.38 -2.71
CA HIS A 537 26.74 -3.16 -4.15
C HIS A 537 25.32 -3.24 -4.72
N PRO A 538 24.47 -2.24 -4.43
CA PRO A 538 23.08 -2.24 -4.88
C PRO A 538 23.00 -1.96 -6.38
N VAL A 539 21.89 -2.35 -6.99
CA VAL A 539 21.43 -1.76 -8.24
C VAL A 539 20.93 -0.35 -7.91
N VAL A 540 21.47 0.68 -8.56
CA VAL A 540 20.93 2.04 -8.45
C VAL A 540 20.01 2.27 -9.67
N ALA A 541 18.79 2.72 -9.41
CA ALA A 541 17.83 3.14 -10.43
C ALA A 541 17.96 4.65 -10.64
N ASP A 542 18.86 5.06 -11.54
CA ASP A 542 19.16 6.46 -11.82
C ASP A 542 17.88 7.27 -12.12
N GLY A 543 17.71 8.42 -11.45
CA GLY A 543 16.55 9.32 -11.62
C GLY A 543 15.27 8.91 -10.88
N TYR A 544 15.22 7.74 -10.24
CA TYR A 544 14.01 7.27 -9.54
C TYR A 544 13.87 7.95 -8.18
N GLN A 545 12.63 8.29 -7.80
CA GLN A 545 12.25 8.68 -6.45
C GLN A 545 11.85 7.46 -5.60
N HIS A 546 11.43 7.71 -4.35
CA HIS A 546 11.12 6.66 -3.37
C HIS A 546 10.09 5.64 -3.89
N LEU A 547 8.92 6.08 -4.38
CA LEU A 547 7.87 5.15 -4.82
C LEU A 547 8.10 4.58 -6.22
N ASP A 548 8.98 5.18 -7.05
CA ASP A 548 9.20 4.72 -8.43
C ASP A 548 9.81 3.33 -8.51
N VAL A 549 10.44 2.84 -7.43
CA VAL A 549 10.86 1.43 -7.35
C VAL A 549 9.68 0.44 -7.31
N LEU A 550 8.45 0.94 -7.13
CA LEU A 550 7.18 0.21 -7.22
C LEU A 550 6.34 0.61 -8.42
N THR A 551 6.27 1.90 -8.72
CA THR A 551 5.29 2.48 -9.65
C THR A 551 5.79 2.63 -11.10
N ALA A 552 7.11 2.57 -11.34
CA ALA A 552 7.67 2.84 -12.66
C ALA A 552 7.08 1.97 -13.80
N ALA A 553 6.84 2.63 -14.93
CA ALA A 553 6.25 2.02 -16.12
C ALA A 553 7.21 1.01 -16.77
N ALA A 554 6.65 -0.08 -17.31
CA ALA A 554 7.39 -1.21 -17.89
C ALA A 554 8.45 -0.81 -18.94
N VAL A 555 8.24 0.29 -19.65
CA VAL A 555 9.13 0.87 -20.66
C VAL A 555 9.38 2.34 -20.33
N GLN A 556 10.65 2.70 -20.28
CA GLN A 556 11.12 4.02 -19.87
C GLN A 556 11.27 4.95 -21.08
N ASN A 557 11.40 6.26 -20.85
CA ASN A 557 11.55 7.30 -21.89
C ASN A 557 12.63 7.01 -22.97
N ASN A 558 13.69 6.27 -22.61
CA ASN A 558 14.76 5.85 -23.51
C ASN A 558 14.48 4.54 -24.29
N GLY A 559 13.24 4.03 -24.23
CA GLY A 559 12.80 2.77 -24.84
C GLY A 559 13.32 1.49 -24.16
N ARG A 560 14.03 1.59 -23.02
CA ARG A 560 14.54 0.43 -22.28
C ARG A 560 13.51 -0.04 -21.24
N PRO A 561 13.55 -1.33 -20.85
CA PRO A 561 12.80 -1.80 -19.69
C PRO A 561 13.25 -1.11 -18.41
N GLU A 562 12.32 -0.88 -17.47
CA GLU A 562 12.67 -0.38 -16.14
C GLU A 562 13.59 -1.35 -15.36
N PRO A 563 14.49 -0.83 -14.50
CA PRO A 563 15.59 -1.59 -13.91
C PRO A 563 15.17 -2.48 -12.74
N VAL A 564 14.10 -2.16 -12.01
CA VAL A 564 13.72 -2.81 -10.76
C VAL A 564 13.12 -4.18 -11.03
N SER A 565 12.04 -4.27 -11.81
CA SER A 565 11.50 -5.58 -12.24
C SER A 565 12.49 -6.35 -13.10
N THR A 566 13.38 -5.64 -13.80
CA THR A 566 14.46 -6.26 -14.56
C THR A 566 15.39 -7.08 -13.67
N ASN A 567 15.78 -6.53 -12.54
CA ASN A 567 16.64 -7.22 -11.59
C ASN A 567 15.87 -8.23 -10.73
N LEU A 568 14.63 -7.93 -10.32
CA LEU A 568 13.78 -8.90 -9.59
C LEU A 568 13.52 -10.17 -10.42
N ALA A 569 13.16 -10.04 -11.70
CA ALA A 569 12.93 -11.20 -12.57
C ALA A 569 14.23 -11.99 -12.86
N GLN A 570 15.39 -11.33 -12.87
CA GLN A 570 16.69 -11.98 -13.00
C GLN A 570 17.08 -12.74 -11.71
N PHE A 571 16.94 -12.08 -10.56
CA PHE A 571 17.19 -12.64 -9.24
C PHE A 571 16.29 -13.86 -8.97
N ALA A 572 15.00 -13.79 -9.33
CA ALA A 572 14.11 -14.95 -9.28
C ALA A 572 14.62 -16.15 -10.10
N GLY A 573 15.22 -15.90 -11.27
CA GLY A 573 15.82 -16.97 -12.08
C GLY A 573 17.07 -17.59 -11.47
N LYS A 574 17.91 -16.77 -10.82
CA LYS A 574 19.19 -17.18 -10.23
C LYS A 574 19.52 -16.30 -9.01
N PRO A 575 19.02 -16.64 -7.81
CA PRO A 575 19.46 -15.98 -6.57
C PRO A 575 20.95 -16.26 -6.38
N LYS A 576 21.76 -15.21 -6.28
CA LYS A 576 23.21 -15.24 -6.17
C LYS A 576 23.72 -14.01 -5.42
#